data_AF-A0AAV6V3N0-F1
#
_entry.id   AF-A0AAV6V3N0-F1
#
_cell.length_a   1.000
_cell.length_b   1.000
_cell.length_c   1.000
_cell.angle_alpha   90.00
_cell.angle_beta   90.00
_cell.angle_gamma   90.00
#
_symmetry.space_group_name_H-M   'P 1'
#
loop_
_entity.id
_entity.type
_entity.pdbx_description
1 polymer ?
#
loop_
_entity_poly.entity_id
_entity_poly.type
_entity_poly.pdbx_seq_one_letter_code
_entity_poly.pdbx_strand_id
1 'polypeptide(L)'
;MRLPFTTISFPRHPSGKERKKKDRETGFRVVLECKFREQASPVVYLKLRIQHILNMELRKIFILMLLIVLVASKKAHKRKSEKKHFPKEEPKDVLDFLQEDESDDKKKSHALENELLLEQFDTSKGGYVVDPCAKHKCGPGKQCEIDESGKAQCTCVTKCHEEGDARRKVCSNHNETWDSDCELYRMRCLCTEEMEGCKRNKYKHVHIDYYGPCKDIGECSADELVDFPRRMRDWLFNVMQELARREELHGPALSLEKEAEEGAGDRRWVNAVIWKFCDLDVHPHDRQVSRHELFPIRAPLMAMEHCIAPFLDSCDANDDHKITLLEWGNCLGLEQGEIQDKCNAMHRG
;
A
#
# COMPACT_ATOMS: atom_id res chain seq x y z
N MET A 1 30.13 41.81 -39.96
CA MET A 1 31.41 41.91 -39.22
C MET A 1 31.77 40.52 -38.72
N ARG A 2 32.87 39.96 -39.24
CA ARG A 2 33.43 38.64 -38.94
C ARG A 2 34.92 38.81 -38.66
N LEU A 3 35.48 37.85 -37.90
CA LEU A 3 36.90 37.47 -37.69
C LEU A 3 37.57 37.98 -36.38
N PRO A 4 38.61 37.30 -35.83
CA PRO A 4 39.27 36.05 -36.30
C PRO A 4 39.53 34.94 -35.24
N PHE A 5 39.82 33.76 -35.79
CA PHE A 5 40.58 32.62 -35.24
C PHE A 5 42.09 32.91 -35.15
N THR A 6 42.80 32.24 -34.22
CA THR A 6 44.17 31.67 -34.39
C THR A 6 44.52 30.83 -33.14
N THR A 7 44.61 29.49 -33.17
CA THR A 7 45.72 28.59 -33.61
C THR A 7 47.03 28.71 -32.83
N ILE A 8 47.42 27.62 -32.14
CA ILE A 8 48.82 27.26 -31.86
C ILE A 8 49.03 25.80 -32.27
N SER A 9 50.16 25.56 -32.94
CA SER A 9 50.52 24.36 -33.69
C SER A 9 51.64 23.55 -33.01
N PHE A 10 51.62 22.23 -33.29
CA PHE A 10 52.61 21.12 -33.27
C PHE A 10 54.09 21.45 -33.57
N PRO A 11 55.12 20.55 -33.44
CA PRO A 11 55.15 19.06 -33.66
C PRO A 11 56.06 18.28 -32.65
N ARG A 12 56.44 16.98 -32.71
CA ARG A 12 56.70 16.01 -33.80
C ARG A 12 56.90 14.58 -33.22
N HIS A 13 56.53 13.57 -34.02
CA HIS A 13 56.77 12.11 -33.89
C HIS A 13 58.28 11.73 -34.08
N PRO A 14 58.77 10.49 -33.78
CA PRO A 14 58.54 9.35 -34.69
C PRO A 14 58.51 7.91 -34.11
N SER A 15 57.91 7.01 -34.91
CA SER A 15 58.21 5.57 -35.21
C SER A 15 58.43 4.56 -34.08
N GLY A 16 57.93 3.31 -34.10
CA GLY A 16 57.20 2.54 -35.11
C GLY A 16 57.38 1.02 -34.90
N LYS A 17 56.40 0.24 -35.39
CA LYS A 17 56.41 -1.20 -35.80
C LYS A 17 56.58 -2.29 -34.71
N GLU A 18 55.63 -3.20 -34.47
CA GLU A 18 54.97 -4.25 -35.28
C GLU A 18 55.61 -5.67 -35.18
N ARG A 19 54.75 -6.62 -34.79
CA ARG A 19 54.56 -8.02 -35.28
C ARG A 19 55.43 -9.20 -34.79
N LYS A 20 54.71 -10.12 -34.12
CA LYS A 20 54.44 -11.55 -34.44
C LYS A 20 55.56 -12.44 -35.01
N LYS A 21 55.76 -13.60 -34.36
CA LYS A 21 55.88 -14.97 -34.94
C LYS A 21 56.12 -15.96 -33.78
N LYS A 22 55.86 -17.26 -33.82
CA LYS A 22 55.04 -18.22 -34.58
C LYS A 22 55.53 -19.61 -34.11
N ASP A 23 54.62 -20.57 -34.01
CA ASP A 23 54.85 -21.97 -33.65
C ASP A 23 56.03 -22.64 -34.36
N ARG A 24 56.70 -23.58 -33.67
CA ARG A 24 57.21 -24.80 -34.30
C ARG A 24 57.49 -25.93 -33.31
N GLU A 25 56.87 -27.07 -33.60
CA GLU A 25 57.14 -28.42 -33.09
C GLU A 25 58.55 -28.94 -33.44
N THR A 26 58.82 -30.16 -32.93
CA THR A 26 59.97 -31.09 -33.13
C THR A 26 61.11 -30.90 -32.13
N GLY A 27 61.62 -31.89 -31.40
CA GLY A 27 61.47 -33.34 -31.42
C GLY A 27 62.83 -33.96 -31.05
N PHE A 28 62.84 -34.87 -30.07
CA PHE A 28 63.89 -35.88 -29.79
C PHE A 28 65.36 -35.42 -29.58
N ARG A 29 65.92 -35.68 -28.38
CA ARG A 29 66.82 -36.85 -28.19
C ARG A 29 67.19 -37.08 -26.71
N VAL A 30 67.20 -38.36 -26.38
CA VAL A 30 67.62 -39.06 -25.17
C VAL A 30 69.12 -38.89 -24.90
N VAL A 31 69.51 -38.66 -23.64
CA VAL A 31 70.70 -39.28 -23.01
C VAL A 31 70.39 -39.61 -21.55
N LEU A 32 70.44 -40.91 -21.25
CA LEU A 32 70.47 -41.51 -19.92
C LEU A 32 71.90 -41.49 -19.38
N GLU A 33 72.06 -41.24 -18.07
CA GLU A 33 72.90 -42.01 -17.11
C GLU A 33 72.78 -41.33 -15.72
N CYS A 34 72.13 -41.96 -14.72
CA CYS A 34 72.62 -42.97 -13.78
C CYS A 34 73.24 -42.41 -12.48
N LYS A 35 72.44 -42.39 -11.40
CA LYS A 35 72.69 -43.00 -10.07
C LYS A 35 71.94 -42.24 -8.96
N PHE A 36 70.93 -42.88 -8.37
CA PHE A 36 70.95 -43.29 -6.97
C PHE A 36 69.71 -44.15 -6.69
N ARG A 37 69.95 -45.40 -6.30
CA ARG A 37 68.95 -46.35 -5.85
C ARG A 37 69.04 -46.36 -4.32
N GLU A 38 67.96 -46.02 -3.63
CA GLU A 38 67.53 -46.72 -2.41
C GLU A 38 66.11 -46.32 -1.95
N GLN A 39 65.19 -47.29 -2.09
CA GLN A 39 64.13 -47.67 -1.14
C GLN A 39 63.03 -46.65 -0.76
N ALA A 40 61.96 -46.60 -1.57
CA ALA A 40 60.64 -46.16 -1.09
C ALA A 40 59.95 -47.33 -0.34
N SER A 41 59.81 -47.16 0.98
CA SER A 41 59.22 -48.14 1.90
C SER A 41 57.74 -48.46 1.56
N PRO A 42 57.27 -49.72 1.72
CA PRO A 42 55.88 -50.13 1.41
C PRO A 42 54.79 -49.33 2.13
N VAL A 43 55.15 -48.62 3.20
CA VAL A 43 54.27 -47.71 3.96
C VAL A 43 53.82 -46.51 3.13
N VAL A 44 54.66 -45.98 2.22
CA VAL A 44 54.33 -44.80 1.40
C VAL A 44 53.31 -45.17 0.32
N TYR A 45 53.46 -46.35 -0.29
CA TYR A 45 52.50 -46.88 -1.25
C TYR A 45 51.15 -47.20 -0.59
N LEU A 46 51.15 -47.72 0.63
CA LEU A 46 49.91 -47.96 1.39
C LEU A 46 49.22 -46.65 1.78
N LYS A 47 49.97 -45.62 2.21
CA LYS A 47 49.43 -44.28 2.51
C LYS A 47 48.81 -43.63 1.28
N LEU A 48 49.46 -43.67 0.12
CA LEU A 48 48.93 -43.12 -1.13
C LEU A 48 47.67 -43.86 -1.58
N ARG A 49 47.62 -45.20 -1.42
CA ARG A 49 46.44 -46.00 -1.77
C ARG A 49 45.27 -45.77 -0.82
N ILE A 50 45.51 -45.65 0.49
CA ILE A 50 44.48 -45.30 1.49
C ILE A 50 43.98 -43.88 1.27
N GLN A 51 44.85 -42.91 0.97
CA GLN A 51 44.46 -41.54 0.63
C GLN A 51 43.58 -41.53 -0.64
N HIS A 52 43.92 -42.34 -1.65
CA HIS A 52 43.13 -42.44 -2.88
C HIS A 52 41.78 -43.13 -2.65
N ILE A 53 41.72 -44.14 -1.77
CA ILE A 53 40.48 -44.84 -1.39
C ILE A 53 39.58 -43.91 -0.55
N LEU A 54 40.13 -43.19 0.43
CA LEU A 54 39.38 -42.19 1.21
C LEU A 54 38.85 -41.06 0.34
N ASN A 55 39.62 -40.60 -0.65
CA ASN A 55 39.18 -39.57 -1.58
C ASN A 55 38.13 -40.10 -2.58
N MET A 56 38.19 -41.39 -2.94
CA MET A 56 37.12 -42.05 -3.70
C MET A 56 35.84 -42.22 -2.89
N GLU A 57 35.92 -42.58 -1.60
CA GLU A 57 34.76 -42.66 -0.72
C GLU A 57 34.17 -41.27 -0.43
N LEU A 58 34.99 -40.24 -0.22
CA LEU A 58 34.51 -38.86 -0.13
C LEU A 58 33.79 -38.40 -1.40
N ARG A 59 34.31 -38.76 -2.59
CA ARG A 59 33.64 -38.48 -3.86
C ARG A 59 32.31 -39.22 -3.99
N LYS A 60 32.22 -40.47 -3.55
CA LYS A 60 30.95 -41.23 -3.52
C LYS A 60 29.93 -40.59 -2.57
N ILE A 61 30.37 -40.16 -1.37
CA ILE A 61 29.51 -39.44 -0.42
C ILE A 61 29.04 -38.11 -1.02
N PHE A 62 29.92 -37.37 -1.70
CA PHE A 62 29.57 -36.11 -2.36
C PHE A 62 28.56 -36.31 -3.52
N ILE A 63 28.74 -37.37 -4.32
CA ILE A 63 27.78 -37.75 -5.37
C ILE A 63 26.45 -38.19 -4.76
N LEU A 64 26.45 -38.94 -3.65
CA LEU A 64 25.24 -39.34 -2.95
C LEU A 64 24.49 -38.11 -2.38
N MET A 65 25.21 -37.14 -1.80
CA MET A 65 24.62 -35.88 -1.34
C MET A 65 24.05 -35.06 -2.50
N LEU A 66 24.75 -34.98 -3.63
CA LEU A 66 24.22 -34.34 -4.86
C LEU A 66 22.97 -35.05 -5.38
N LEU A 67 22.93 -36.38 -5.36
CA LEU A 67 21.74 -37.14 -5.75
C LEU A 67 20.58 -36.93 -4.77
N ILE A 68 20.83 -36.86 -3.46
CA ILE A 68 19.81 -36.54 -2.45
C ILE A 68 19.27 -35.12 -2.67
N VAL A 69 20.12 -34.14 -2.97
CA VAL A 69 19.70 -32.76 -3.30
C VAL A 69 18.89 -32.73 -4.61
N LEU A 70 19.30 -33.47 -5.64
CA LEU A 70 18.54 -33.58 -6.90
C LEU A 70 17.18 -34.27 -6.71
N VAL A 71 17.10 -35.29 -5.85
CA VAL A 71 15.84 -35.95 -5.49
C VAL A 71 14.96 -35.03 -4.64
N ALA A 72 15.54 -34.25 -3.73
CA ALA A 72 14.83 -33.24 -2.95
C ALA A 72 14.29 -32.10 -3.83
N SER A 73 15.08 -31.60 -4.79
CA SER A 73 14.63 -30.64 -5.80
C SER A 73 13.56 -31.22 -6.72
N LYS A 74 13.63 -32.51 -7.09
CA LYS A 74 12.55 -33.19 -7.84
C LYS A 74 11.29 -33.42 -7.00
N LYS A 75 11.39 -33.67 -5.69
CA LYS A 75 10.23 -33.76 -4.77
C LYS A 75 9.59 -32.39 -4.55
N ALA A 76 10.39 -31.33 -4.46
CA ALA A 76 9.93 -29.95 -4.43
C ALA A 76 9.27 -29.52 -5.76
N HIS A 77 9.82 -29.93 -6.91
CA HIS A 77 9.20 -29.69 -8.22
C HIS A 77 7.94 -30.54 -8.46
N LYS A 78 7.90 -31.79 -8.00
CA LYS A 78 6.73 -32.67 -8.18
C LYS A 78 5.56 -32.31 -7.27
N ARG A 79 5.81 -31.80 -6.04
CA ARG A 79 4.75 -31.19 -5.21
C ARG A 79 4.17 -29.91 -5.80
N LYS A 80 4.86 -29.24 -6.73
CA LYS A 80 4.40 -28.01 -7.40
C LYS A 80 3.65 -28.26 -8.73
N SER A 81 3.52 -29.53 -9.16
CA SER A 81 2.97 -29.90 -10.48
C SER A 81 1.60 -30.58 -10.46
N GLU A 82 0.98 -30.85 -9.30
CA GLU A 82 -0.47 -31.08 -9.23
C GLU A 82 -1.17 -29.73 -9.06
N LYS A 83 -1.14 -28.95 -10.13
CA LYS A 83 -2.05 -27.81 -10.29
C LYS A 83 -3.45 -28.40 -10.47
N LYS A 84 -4.26 -28.30 -9.42
CA LYS A 84 -5.71 -28.18 -9.56
C LYS A 84 -5.96 -27.13 -10.67
N HIS A 85 -6.91 -27.43 -11.54
CA HIS A 85 -7.42 -26.49 -12.53
C HIS A 85 -8.05 -25.31 -11.78
N PHE A 86 -7.20 -24.35 -11.40
CA PHE A 86 -7.61 -23.04 -10.90
C PHE A 86 -7.92 -22.20 -12.15
N PRO A 87 -9.12 -21.61 -12.26
CA PRO A 87 -9.34 -20.55 -13.23
C PRO A 87 -8.26 -19.49 -13.00
N LYS A 88 -7.75 -18.90 -14.08
CA LYS A 88 -6.90 -17.71 -13.98
C LYS A 88 -7.74 -16.62 -13.28
N GLU A 89 -7.50 -16.38 -12.00
CA GLU A 89 -7.96 -15.17 -11.33
C GLU A 89 -7.15 -14.01 -11.91
N GLU A 90 -7.87 -13.03 -12.47
CA GLU A 90 -7.35 -11.68 -12.68
C GLU A 90 -6.92 -11.11 -11.31
N PRO A 91 -5.95 -10.17 -11.26
CA PRO A 91 -5.54 -9.59 -9.99
C PRO A 91 -6.77 -9.01 -9.30
N LYS A 92 -7.11 -9.56 -8.13
CA LYS A 92 -8.21 -9.06 -7.29
C LYS A 92 -7.87 -7.62 -6.93
N ASP A 93 -8.62 -6.71 -7.52
CA ASP A 93 -8.54 -5.27 -7.25
C ASP A 93 -9.05 -5.01 -5.82
N VAL A 94 -8.66 -3.84 -5.28
CA VAL A 94 -8.71 -3.26 -3.92
C VAL A 94 -10.02 -3.49 -3.10
N LEU A 95 -11.04 -4.13 -3.67
CA LEU A 95 -12.41 -4.10 -3.19
C LEU A 95 -13.15 -5.45 -3.11
N ASP A 96 -12.47 -6.58 -3.31
CA ASP A 96 -13.05 -7.88 -2.90
C ASP A 96 -13.26 -7.91 -1.35
N PHE A 97 -12.56 -7.06 -0.60
CA PHE A 97 -12.73 -6.87 0.85
C PHE A 97 -13.92 -5.98 1.24
N LEU A 98 -14.41 -5.08 0.36
CA LEU A 98 -15.55 -4.21 0.74
C LEU A 98 -16.91 -4.93 0.82
N GLN A 99 -17.03 -6.11 0.22
CA GLN A 99 -18.22 -6.93 0.42
C GLN A 99 -18.24 -7.60 1.79
N GLU A 100 -17.08 -7.84 2.40
CA GLU A 100 -17.00 -8.46 3.73
C GLU A 100 -17.42 -7.45 4.82
N ASP A 101 -16.92 -6.21 4.74
CA ASP A 101 -17.25 -5.13 5.71
C ASP A 101 -18.73 -4.71 5.66
N GLU A 102 -19.33 -4.54 4.47
CA GLU A 102 -20.78 -4.26 4.35
C GLU A 102 -21.66 -5.44 4.82
N SER A 103 -21.16 -6.68 4.77
CA SER A 103 -21.91 -7.87 5.19
C SER A 103 -21.97 -8.03 6.71
N ASP A 104 -20.97 -7.52 7.43
CA ASP A 104 -20.95 -7.54 8.90
C ASP A 104 -21.72 -6.36 9.50
N ASP A 105 -21.82 -5.22 8.82
CA ASP A 105 -22.74 -4.13 9.18
C ASP A 105 -24.22 -4.51 9.04
N LYS A 106 -24.58 -5.30 8.01
CA LYS A 106 -25.95 -5.85 7.86
C LYS A 106 -26.34 -6.79 9.00
N LYS A 107 -25.40 -7.54 9.59
CA LYS A 107 -25.67 -8.43 10.74
C LYS A 107 -25.87 -7.63 12.03
N LYS A 108 -25.20 -6.48 12.18
CA LYS A 108 -25.35 -5.57 13.32
C LYS A 108 -26.64 -4.75 13.26
N SER A 109 -27.03 -4.26 12.07
CA SER A 109 -28.26 -3.50 11.89
C SER A 109 -29.52 -4.32 12.16
N HIS A 110 -29.50 -5.62 11.83
CA HIS A 110 -30.63 -6.52 12.04
C HIS A 110 -30.84 -6.92 13.53
N ALA A 111 -29.86 -6.66 14.40
CA ALA A 111 -29.95 -6.89 15.85
C ALA A 111 -30.54 -5.68 16.60
N LEU A 112 -30.49 -4.46 16.02
CA LEU A 112 -30.99 -3.23 16.65
C LEU A 112 -32.44 -2.87 16.23
N GLU A 113 -33.10 -3.70 15.43
CA GLU A 113 -34.49 -3.43 14.99
C GLU A 113 -35.55 -3.99 15.95
N ASN A 114 -35.16 -4.54 17.11
CA ASN A 114 -36.07 -5.16 18.07
C ASN A 114 -36.15 -4.50 19.46
N GLU A 115 -35.63 -3.28 19.64
CA GLU A 115 -35.75 -2.57 20.92
C GLU A 115 -36.18 -1.11 20.73
N LEU A 116 -37.34 -0.91 20.10
CA LEU A 116 -38.09 0.34 20.22
C LEU A 116 -39.57 0.05 20.52
N LEU A 117 -39.83 -0.56 21.68
CA LEU A 117 -41.15 -0.49 22.30
C LEU A 117 -41.34 0.94 22.83
N LEU A 118 -41.89 1.81 21.99
CA LEU A 118 -42.38 3.12 22.41
C LEU A 118 -43.59 2.94 23.33
N GLU A 119 -43.45 3.48 24.53
CA GLU A 119 -44.50 3.61 25.53
C GLU A 119 -45.73 4.34 24.96
N GLN A 120 -46.90 3.89 25.40
CA GLN A 120 -48.21 4.42 25.04
C GLN A 120 -48.29 5.94 25.31
N PHE A 121 -48.33 6.75 24.25
CA PHE A 121 -48.71 8.16 24.34
C PHE A 121 -50.06 8.40 23.65
N ASP A 122 -51.02 8.84 24.46
CA ASP A 122 -52.41 9.14 24.12
C ASP A 122 -52.48 10.33 23.15
N THR A 123 -53.06 10.13 21.96
CA THR A 123 -53.16 11.14 20.89
C THR A 123 -54.57 11.70 20.76
N SER A 124 -55.03 12.39 21.80
CA SER A 124 -56.13 13.35 21.68
C SER A 124 -55.58 14.74 21.36
N LYS A 125 -55.37 14.99 20.05
CA LYS A 125 -55.09 16.26 19.32
C LYS A 125 -53.79 16.22 18.51
N GLY A 126 -53.94 16.08 17.19
CA GLY A 126 -52.94 16.47 16.17
C GLY A 126 -51.61 15.72 16.21
N GLY A 127 -51.60 14.45 15.80
CA GLY A 127 -50.37 13.65 15.72
C GLY A 127 -49.47 14.10 14.57
N TYR A 128 -48.26 14.57 14.90
CA TYR A 128 -47.16 14.71 13.95
C TYR A 128 -46.56 13.32 13.72
N VAL A 129 -46.77 12.73 12.53
CA VAL A 129 -46.09 11.50 12.13
C VAL A 129 -44.65 11.86 11.84
N VAL A 130 -43.71 11.34 12.63
CA VAL A 130 -42.28 11.53 12.40
C VAL A 130 -41.90 10.79 11.12
N ASP A 131 -41.33 11.51 10.15
CA ASP A 131 -40.83 10.92 8.90
C ASP A 131 -39.74 9.86 9.23
N PRO A 132 -39.93 8.58 8.88
CA PRO A 132 -38.94 7.52 9.07
C PRO A 132 -37.57 7.82 8.45
N CYS A 133 -37.54 8.62 7.38
CA CYS A 133 -36.31 9.01 6.70
C CYS A 133 -35.58 10.17 7.37
N ALA A 134 -36.21 10.91 8.30
CA ALA A 134 -35.61 12.11 8.90
C ALA A 134 -34.32 11.82 9.69
N LYS A 135 -34.15 10.60 10.23
CA LYS A 135 -32.95 10.18 10.97
C LYS A 135 -32.23 8.98 10.33
N HIS A 136 -32.76 8.42 9.26
CA HIS A 136 -32.19 7.25 8.60
C HIS A 136 -31.09 7.67 7.61
N LYS A 137 -29.83 7.34 7.91
CA LYS A 137 -28.69 7.66 7.04
C LYS A 137 -28.42 6.50 6.07
N CYS A 138 -28.41 6.81 4.78
CA CYS A 138 -28.07 5.86 3.73
C CYS A 138 -26.58 5.95 3.34
N GLY A 139 -26.03 4.84 2.85
CA GLY A 139 -24.67 4.80 2.31
C GLY A 139 -24.49 5.69 1.06
N PRO A 140 -23.25 5.92 0.61
CA PRO A 140 -22.99 6.89 -0.46
C PRO A 140 -23.60 6.44 -1.79
N GLY A 141 -24.30 7.36 -2.45
CA GLY A 141 -25.04 7.11 -3.69
C GLY A 141 -26.46 6.57 -3.49
N LYS A 142 -26.90 6.43 -2.23
CA LYS A 142 -28.27 6.05 -1.84
C LYS A 142 -29.01 7.21 -1.18
N GLN A 143 -30.32 7.26 -1.37
CA GLN A 143 -31.25 8.18 -0.72
C GLN A 143 -32.31 7.38 0.05
N CYS A 144 -32.88 7.98 1.09
CA CYS A 144 -33.95 7.34 1.86
C CYS A 144 -35.30 7.61 1.21
N GLU A 145 -36.06 6.53 0.97
CA GLU A 145 -37.44 6.56 0.49
C GLU A 145 -38.31 5.71 1.43
N ILE A 146 -39.58 6.08 1.60
CA ILE A 146 -40.53 5.34 2.41
C ILE A 146 -41.23 4.31 1.51
N ASP A 147 -41.17 3.04 1.87
CA ASP A 147 -41.83 1.96 1.14
C ASP A 147 -43.36 1.93 1.36
N GLU A 148 -44.07 1.04 0.67
CA GLU A 148 -45.53 0.87 0.80
C GLU A 148 -45.98 0.46 2.21
N SER A 149 -45.06 -0.07 3.03
CA SER A 149 -45.31 -0.47 4.42
C SER A 149 -45.06 0.65 5.44
N GLY A 150 -44.61 1.82 4.98
CA GLY A 150 -44.26 2.95 5.84
C GLY A 150 -42.86 2.85 6.45
N LYS A 151 -41.99 1.95 5.95
CA LYS A 151 -40.61 1.77 6.43
C LYS A 151 -39.62 2.57 5.58
N ALA A 152 -38.61 3.13 6.22
CA ALA A 152 -37.47 3.76 5.54
C ALA A 152 -36.61 2.72 4.82
N GLN A 153 -36.37 2.93 3.53
CA GLN A 153 -35.52 2.09 2.68
C GLN A 153 -34.51 2.96 1.91
N CYS A 154 -33.27 2.48 1.80
CA CYS A 154 -32.25 3.16 1.00
C CYS A 154 -32.26 2.67 -0.45
N THR A 155 -32.70 3.52 -1.37
CA THR A 155 -32.67 3.29 -2.82
C THR A 155 -31.57 4.12 -3.47
N CYS A 156 -31.12 3.80 -4.69
CA CYS A 156 -30.09 4.63 -5.33
C CYS A 156 -30.64 6.02 -5.66
N VAL A 157 -29.78 7.04 -5.54
CA VAL A 157 -30.14 8.42 -5.86
C VAL A 157 -30.69 8.51 -7.28
N THR A 158 -31.85 9.13 -7.44
CA THR A 158 -32.50 9.20 -8.76
C THR A 158 -31.87 10.26 -9.65
N LYS A 159 -31.58 11.44 -9.08
CA LYS A 159 -30.95 12.58 -9.76
C LYS A 159 -30.03 13.35 -8.80
N CYS A 160 -28.82 13.70 -9.26
CA CYS A 160 -27.92 14.57 -8.52
C CYS A 160 -28.17 16.05 -8.86
N HIS A 161 -27.77 16.93 -7.94
CA HIS A 161 -27.74 18.37 -8.18
C HIS A 161 -26.71 18.70 -9.27
N GLU A 162 -27.02 19.68 -10.12
CA GLU A 162 -26.11 20.12 -11.19
C GLU A 162 -25.02 21.02 -10.59
N GLU A 163 -23.79 20.55 -10.65
CA GLU A 163 -22.61 21.28 -10.17
C GLU A 163 -21.84 21.90 -11.34
N GLY A 164 -21.82 23.23 -11.39
CA GLY A 164 -21.07 23.98 -12.42
C GLY A 164 -19.60 24.26 -12.06
N ASP A 165 -19.22 24.14 -10.79
CA ASP A 165 -17.86 24.42 -10.32
C ASP A 165 -16.94 23.23 -10.66
N ALA A 166 -15.87 23.48 -11.41
CA ALA A 166 -14.88 22.47 -11.77
C ALA A 166 -14.24 21.80 -10.54
N ARG A 167 -14.17 22.49 -9.39
CA ARG A 167 -13.63 21.93 -8.13
C ARG A 167 -14.55 20.90 -7.48
N ARG A 168 -15.83 20.87 -7.86
CA ARG A 168 -16.82 19.89 -7.38
C ARG A 168 -16.85 18.61 -8.21
N LYS A 169 -16.19 18.62 -9.38
CA LYS A 169 -15.93 17.40 -10.16
C LYS A 169 -15.03 16.45 -9.39
N VAL A 170 -15.00 15.20 -9.81
CA VAL A 170 -14.12 14.19 -9.22
C VAL A 170 -13.45 13.35 -10.30
N CYS A 171 -12.23 12.90 -10.04
CA CYS A 171 -11.56 11.91 -10.85
C CYS A 171 -11.72 10.53 -10.18
N SER A 172 -12.13 9.53 -10.95
CA SER A 172 -12.25 8.16 -10.45
C SER A 172 -10.95 7.38 -10.55
N ASN A 173 -10.89 6.24 -9.86
CA ASN A 173 -9.84 5.23 -10.00
C ASN A 173 -9.67 4.66 -11.42
N HIS A 174 -10.59 4.97 -12.35
CA HIS A 174 -10.49 4.62 -13.76
C HIS A 174 -9.97 5.79 -14.63
N ASN A 175 -9.46 6.85 -14.01
CA ASN A 175 -9.03 8.08 -14.66
C ASN A 175 -10.14 8.71 -15.52
N GLU A 176 -11.38 8.64 -15.04
CA GLU A 176 -12.55 9.26 -15.69
C GLU A 176 -13.05 10.41 -14.81
N THR A 177 -13.30 11.57 -15.45
CA THR A 177 -13.86 12.73 -14.76
C THR A 177 -15.38 12.63 -14.67
N TRP A 178 -15.90 12.85 -13.47
CA TRP A 178 -17.33 12.89 -13.17
C TRP A 178 -17.74 14.29 -12.76
N ASP A 179 -19.00 14.64 -13.04
CA ASP A 179 -19.50 15.99 -12.77
C ASP A 179 -19.62 16.30 -11.28
N SER A 180 -19.86 15.28 -10.45
CA SER A 180 -19.86 15.38 -9.00
C SER A 180 -19.55 14.01 -8.36
N ASP A 181 -19.21 14.04 -7.08
CA ASP A 181 -19.15 12.86 -6.21
C ASP A 181 -20.48 12.10 -6.17
N CYS A 182 -21.61 12.83 -6.15
CA CYS A 182 -22.95 12.24 -6.21
C CYS A 182 -23.14 11.39 -7.47
N GLU A 183 -22.78 11.90 -8.66
CA GLU A 183 -22.97 11.15 -9.92
C GLU A 183 -22.11 9.87 -9.97
N LEU A 184 -20.88 9.94 -9.45
CA LEU A 184 -20.01 8.77 -9.33
C LEU A 184 -20.62 7.71 -8.41
N TYR A 185 -21.02 8.10 -7.19
CA TYR A 185 -21.59 7.17 -6.23
C TYR A 185 -22.96 6.63 -6.65
N ARG A 186 -23.77 7.45 -7.31
CA ARG A 186 -25.01 7.03 -7.95
C ARG A 186 -24.75 5.95 -8.98
N MET A 187 -23.79 6.14 -9.89
CA MET A 187 -23.42 5.11 -10.87
C MET A 187 -22.95 3.82 -10.21
N ARG A 188 -22.11 3.93 -9.17
CA ARG A 188 -21.69 2.77 -8.37
C ARG A 188 -22.89 2.02 -7.83
N CYS A 189 -23.82 2.72 -7.18
CA CYS A 189 -25.03 2.14 -6.62
C CYS A 189 -25.86 1.41 -7.70
N LEU A 190 -26.12 2.05 -8.84
CA LEU A 190 -26.86 1.45 -9.94
C LEU A 190 -26.24 0.15 -10.45
N CYS A 191 -24.91 0.10 -10.52
CA CYS A 191 -24.18 -1.08 -10.98
C CYS A 191 -24.05 -2.17 -9.91
N THR A 192 -23.95 -1.81 -8.63
CA THR A 192 -23.94 -2.77 -7.52
C THR A 192 -25.30 -3.46 -7.37
N GLU A 193 -26.40 -2.72 -7.53
CA GLU A 193 -27.77 -3.24 -7.44
C GLU A 193 -28.29 -3.82 -8.79
N GLU A 194 -27.43 -3.89 -9.82
CA GLU A 194 -27.74 -4.47 -11.14
C GLU A 194 -28.98 -3.87 -11.83
N MET A 195 -29.21 -2.56 -11.66
CA MET A 195 -30.34 -1.85 -12.26
C MET A 195 -30.08 -1.40 -13.71
N GLU A 196 -31.14 -1.18 -14.49
CA GLU A 196 -31.06 -0.79 -15.92
C GLU A 196 -30.26 0.50 -16.19
N GLY A 197 -30.09 1.36 -15.17
CA GLY A 197 -29.30 2.59 -15.27
C GLY A 197 -27.78 2.39 -15.24
N CYS A 198 -27.28 1.17 -14.97
CA CYS A 198 -25.85 0.89 -14.97
C CYS A 198 -25.26 0.95 -16.38
N LYS A 199 -24.28 1.84 -16.59
CA LYS A 199 -23.62 1.98 -17.90
C LYS A 199 -22.66 0.83 -18.23
N ARG A 200 -21.85 0.40 -17.26
CA ARG A 200 -20.80 -0.62 -17.43
C ARG A 200 -20.51 -1.33 -16.11
N ASN A 201 -20.26 -2.64 -16.17
CA ASN A 201 -19.94 -3.44 -14.98
C ASN A 201 -18.68 -2.95 -14.22
N LYS A 202 -17.73 -2.30 -14.91
CA LYS A 202 -16.54 -1.73 -14.26
C LYS A 202 -16.89 -0.71 -13.16
N TYR A 203 -18.06 -0.08 -13.23
CA TYR A 203 -18.48 0.91 -12.25
C TYR A 203 -19.00 0.31 -10.94
N LYS A 204 -19.12 -1.01 -10.82
CA LYS A 204 -19.48 -1.67 -9.55
C LYS A 204 -18.51 -1.32 -8.41
N HIS A 205 -17.24 -1.10 -8.75
CA HIS A 205 -16.16 -0.81 -7.81
C HIS A 205 -15.53 0.58 -8.02
N VAL A 206 -16.22 1.46 -8.76
CA VAL A 206 -15.71 2.82 -8.99
C VAL A 206 -15.72 3.62 -7.70
N HIS A 207 -14.64 4.33 -7.44
CA HIS A 207 -14.52 5.25 -6.31
C HIS A 207 -13.78 6.50 -6.75
N ILE A 208 -13.87 7.54 -5.93
CA ILE A 208 -13.13 8.78 -6.12
C ILE A 208 -11.65 8.47 -5.83
N ASP A 209 -10.75 8.86 -6.73
CA ASP A 209 -9.32 8.87 -6.45
C ASP A 209 -8.91 10.23 -5.88
N TYR A 210 -9.41 11.32 -6.49
CA TYR A 210 -9.23 12.68 -5.97
C TYR A 210 -10.33 13.66 -6.43
N TYR A 211 -10.45 14.77 -5.72
CA TYR A 211 -11.37 15.86 -6.05
C TYR A 211 -10.79 16.79 -7.13
N GLY A 212 -11.66 17.26 -8.01
CA GLY A 212 -11.34 18.00 -9.24
C GLY A 212 -11.40 17.12 -10.49
N PRO A 213 -11.27 17.72 -11.69
CA PRO A 213 -11.20 16.97 -12.93
C PRO A 213 -9.92 16.14 -13.01
N CYS A 214 -9.96 15.04 -13.74
CA CYS A 214 -8.77 14.24 -13.98
C CYS A 214 -7.69 15.05 -14.68
N LYS A 215 -6.47 14.93 -14.19
CA LYS A 215 -5.27 15.59 -14.71
C LYS A 215 -4.11 14.62 -14.69
N ASP A 216 -3.07 14.97 -15.44
CA ASP A 216 -1.80 14.27 -15.38
C ASP A 216 -1.11 14.57 -14.05
N ILE A 217 -0.96 13.54 -13.23
CA ILE A 217 -0.25 13.58 -11.96
C ILE A 217 1.06 12.84 -12.20
N GLY A 218 2.18 13.57 -12.19
CA GLY A 218 3.49 12.99 -12.42
C GLY A 218 3.86 11.92 -11.39
N GLU A 219 4.86 11.11 -11.72
CA GLU A 219 5.38 10.10 -10.80
C GLU A 219 6.09 10.73 -9.59
N CYS A 220 5.96 10.10 -8.43
CA CYS A 220 6.70 10.52 -7.23
C CYS A 220 8.16 10.11 -7.36
N SER A 221 9.07 11.10 -7.39
CA SER A 221 10.49 10.82 -7.42
C SER A 221 11.00 10.32 -6.07
N ALA A 222 12.10 9.57 -6.07
CA ALA A 222 12.69 9.05 -4.83
C ALA A 222 13.08 10.16 -3.85
N ASP A 223 13.58 11.30 -4.36
CA ASP A 223 13.98 12.44 -3.54
C ASP A 223 12.76 13.12 -2.89
N GLU A 224 11.65 13.26 -3.63
CA GLU A 224 10.39 13.78 -3.08
C GLU A 224 9.80 12.84 -2.01
N LEU A 225 9.86 11.52 -2.26
CA LEU A 225 9.33 10.53 -1.34
C LEU A 225 10.09 10.49 -0.01
N VAL A 226 11.41 10.68 -0.04
CA VAL A 226 12.24 10.74 1.19
C VAL A 226 11.85 11.94 2.06
N ASP A 227 11.49 13.05 1.43
CA ASP A 227 11.11 14.27 2.14
C ASP A 227 9.65 14.30 2.59
N PHE A 228 8.79 13.53 1.93
CA PHE A 228 7.35 13.50 2.12
C PHE A 228 6.91 13.29 3.59
N PRO A 229 7.44 12.31 4.35
CA PRO A 229 6.99 12.05 5.72
C PRO A 229 7.15 13.25 6.64
N ARG A 230 8.23 14.03 6.44
CA ARG A 230 8.49 15.27 7.20
C ARG A 230 7.44 16.33 6.90
N ARG A 231 7.14 16.57 5.62
CA ARG A 231 6.12 17.54 5.22
C ARG A 231 4.73 17.12 5.71
N MET A 232 4.43 15.82 5.66
CA MET A 232 3.16 15.28 6.13
C MET A 232 2.97 15.48 7.64
N ARG A 233 3.97 15.17 8.49
CA ARG A 233 3.83 15.41 9.94
C ARG A 233 3.72 16.90 10.29
N ASP A 234 4.46 17.78 9.60
CA ASP A 234 4.35 19.22 9.78
C ASP A 234 2.96 19.73 9.37
N TRP A 235 2.42 19.20 8.26
CA TRP A 235 1.07 19.48 7.81
C TRP A 235 0.02 19.03 8.82
N LEU A 236 0.11 17.80 9.35
CA LEU A 236 -0.80 17.30 10.38
C LEU A 236 -0.82 18.16 11.64
N PHE A 237 0.37 18.59 12.08
CA PHE A 237 0.51 19.51 13.20
C PHE A 237 -0.21 20.85 12.95
N ASN A 238 -0.06 21.41 11.75
CA ASN A 238 -0.74 22.66 11.38
C ASN A 238 -2.26 22.48 11.24
N VAL A 239 -2.72 21.34 10.74
CA VAL A 239 -4.15 21.01 10.67
C VAL A 239 -4.75 20.95 12.07
N MET A 240 -4.09 20.27 13.01
CA MET A 240 -4.56 20.15 14.39
C MET A 240 -4.67 21.53 15.06
N GLN A 241 -3.65 22.39 14.92
CA GLN A 241 -3.69 23.77 15.42
C GLN A 241 -4.81 24.59 14.78
N GLU A 242 -5.00 24.48 13.47
CA GLU A 242 -6.04 25.24 12.77
C GLU A 242 -7.45 24.81 13.20
N LEU A 243 -7.66 23.52 13.44
CA LEU A 243 -8.91 23.01 14.02
C LEU A 243 -9.13 23.51 15.45
N ALA A 244 -8.09 23.52 16.29
CA ALA A 244 -8.17 24.09 17.63
C ALA A 244 -8.50 25.60 17.60
N ARG A 245 -7.84 26.36 16.72
CA ARG A 245 -8.06 27.80 16.54
C ARG A 245 -9.48 28.14 16.05
N ARG A 246 -10.10 27.25 15.26
CA ARG A 246 -11.48 27.40 14.77
C ARG A 246 -12.53 26.86 15.74
N GLU A 247 -12.12 26.36 16.91
CA GLU A 247 -12.99 25.69 17.88
C GLU A 247 -13.69 24.45 17.28
N GLU A 248 -13.05 23.79 16.30
CA GLU A 248 -13.52 22.54 15.68
C GLU A 248 -12.87 21.30 16.33
N LEU A 249 -11.84 21.50 17.15
CA LEU A 249 -11.19 20.45 17.94
C LEU A 249 -11.74 20.44 19.37
N HIS A 250 -12.20 19.28 19.84
CA HIS A 250 -12.87 19.14 21.12
C HIS A 250 -12.28 18.04 22.00
N GLY A 251 -12.66 18.05 23.29
CA GLY A 251 -12.40 16.96 24.22
C GLY A 251 -10.91 16.59 24.34
N PRO A 252 -10.58 15.29 24.40
CA PRO A 252 -9.20 14.82 24.55
C PRO A 252 -8.27 15.26 23.41
N ALA A 253 -8.77 15.45 22.19
CA ALA A 253 -7.95 15.92 21.07
C ALA A 253 -7.46 17.36 21.30
N LEU A 254 -8.29 18.24 21.87
CA LEU A 254 -7.88 19.59 22.24
C LEU A 254 -6.83 19.60 23.36
N SER A 255 -6.91 18.67 24.31
CA SER A 255 -5.89 18.53 25.34
C SER A 255 -4.53 18.13 24.76
N LEU A 256 -4.52 17.24 23.76
CA LEU A 256 -3.30 16.82 23.06
C LEU A 256 -2.64 17.98 22.29
N GLU A 257 -3.45 18.86 21.71
CA GLU A 257 -2.96 20.05 21.01
C GLU A 257 -2.27 21.00 22.00
N LYS A 258 -2.90 21.30 23.14
CA LYS A 258 -2.32 22.15 24.20
C LYS A 258 -1.04 21.57 24.78
N GLU A 259 -1.00 20.25 25.03
CA GLU A 259 0.23 19.56 25.45
C GLU A 259 1.37 19.74 24.44
N ALA A 260 1.05 19.79 23.14
CA ALA A 260 2.02 19.98 22.08
C ALA A 260 2.53 21.43 22.00
N GLU A 261 1.71 22.43 22.32
CA GLU A 261 2.13 23.83 22.43
C GLU A 261 3.00 24.08 23.67
N GLU A 262 2.62 23.51 24.81
CA GLU A 262 3.34 23.64 26.09
C GLU A 262 4.69 22.90 26.08
N GLY A 263 4.76 21.77 25.36
CA GLY A 263 5.95 20.97 25.15
C GLY A 263 6.93 21.65 24.20
N ALA A 264 7.67 22.67 24.67
CA ALA A 264 8.74 23.29 23.91
C ALA A 264 9.86 22.26 23.58
N GLY A 265 9.84 21.68 22.37
CA GLY A 265 10.87 20.75 21.90
C GLY A 265 10.66 20.19 20.48
N ASP A 266 11.60 19.37 20.02
CA ASP A 266 11.66 18.75 18.69
C ASP A 266 10.59 17.66 18.43
N ARG A 267 9.53 17.56 19.25
CA ARG A 267 8.55 16.45 19.21
C ARG A 267 7.10 16.92 19.23
N ARG A 268 6.84 18.19 18.91
CA ARG A 268 5.49 18.80 18.89
C ARG A 268 4.49 18.08 17.97
N TRP A 269 4.95 17.43 16.91
CA TRP A 269 4.10 16.72 15.96
C TRP A 269 3.62 15.34 16.45
N VAL A 270 4.21 14.78 17.51
CA VAL A 270 3.87 13.42 18.01
C VAL A 270 2.38 13.31 18.32
N ASN A 271 1.84 14.28 19.07
CA ASN A 271 0.44 14.31 19.43
C ASN A 271 -0.47 14.45 18.20
N ALA A 272 -0.08 15.26 17.20
CA ALA A 272 -0.84 15.42 15.96
C ALA A 272 -0.85 14.14 15.10
N VAL A 273 0.28 13.42 15.04
CA VAL A 273 0.39 12.14 14.34
C VAL A 273 -0.52 11.08 14.98
N ILE A 274 -0.50 10.96 16.31
CA ILE A 274 -1.36 10.03 17.06
C ILE A 274 -2.83 10.44 16.95
N TRP A 275 -3.15 11.73 17.13
CA TRP A 275 -4.50 12.26 16.97
C TRP A 275 -5.05 11.91 15.60
N LYS A 276 -4.29 12.16 14.53
CA LYS A 276 -4.78 11.91 13.18
C LYS A 276 -5.04 10.43 12.93
N PHE A 277 -4.19 9.54 13.45
CA PHE A 277 -4.45 8.10 13.35
C PHE A 277 -5.81 7.73 13.95
N CYS A 278 -6.06 8.18 15.18
CA CYS A 278 -7.31 7.88 15.86
C CYS A 278 -8.51 8.60 15.22
N ASP A 279 -8.32 9.77 14.61
CA ASP A 279 -9.36 10.46 13.82
C ASP A 279 -9.75 9.69 12.55
N LEU A 280 -8.83 8.88 12.01
CA LEU A 280 -9.06 8.04 10.83
C LEU A 280 -9.67 6.67 11.19
N ASP A 281 -9.25 6.07 12.31
CA ASP A 281 -9.75 4.79 12.85
C ASP A 281 -11.16 4.97 13.43
N VAL A 282 -12.20 4.90 12.58
CA VAL A 282 -13.60 5.15 12.97
C VAL A 282 -14.52 3.97 12.67
N HIS A 283 -14.30 3.24 11.58
CA HIS A 283 -15.24 2.21 11.12
C HIS A 283 -14.53 1.00 10.50
N PRO A 284 -14.40 -0.11 11.25
CA PRO A 284 -14.60 -0.24 12.70
C PRO A 284 -13.43 0.32 13.50
N HIS A 285 -13.64 0.70 14.77
CA HIS A 285 -12.56 0.99 15.71
C HIS A 285 -11.74 -0.28 16.03
N ASP A 286 -10.81 -0.66 15.15
CA ASP A 286 -10.01 -1.88 15.24
C ASP A 286 -8.51 -1.61 15.45
N ARG A 287 -8.14 -0.35 15.73
CA ARG A 287 -6.76 0.13 15.91
C ARG A 287 -5.89 -0.05 14.68
N GLN A 288 -6.52 -0.14 13.52
CA GLN A 288 -5.88 -0.17 12.23
C GLN A 288 -6.64 0.78 11.31
N VAL A 289 -5.92 1.46 10.43
CA VAL A 289 -6.54 2.36 9.46
C VAL A 289 -6.56 1.66 8.12
N SER A 290 -7.76 1.36 7.63
CA SER A 290 -7.98 0.77 6.31
C SER A 290 -7.75 1.77 5.18
N ARG A 291 -7.59 1.28 3.93
CA ARG A 291 -7.56 2.14 2.74
C ARG A 291 -8.79 3.06 2.62
N HIS A 292 -9.96 2.62 3.07
CA HIS A 292 -11.18 3.43 3.03
C HIS A 292 -11.12 4.58 4.04
N GLU A 293 -10.60 4.32 5.23
CA GLU A 293 -10.41 5.33 6.27
C GLU A 293 -9.32 6.35 5.92
N LEU A 294 -8.36 6.01 5.06
CA LEU A 294 -7.39 6.96 4.51
C LEU A 294 -8.00 7.94 3.48
N PHE A 295 -9.21 7.68 2.98
CA PHE A 295 -9.84 8.50 1.95
C PHE A 295 -9.91 10.00 2.28
N PRO A 296 -10.29 10.43 3.51
CA PRO A 296 -10.36 11.85 3.88
C PRO A 296 -9.03 12.60 3.84
N ILE A 297 -7.88 11.90 3.92
CA ILE A 297 -6.56 12.52 3.74
C ILE A 297 -6.04 12.36 2.32
N ARG A 298 -6.27 11.21 1.69
CA ARG A 298 -5.76 10.91 0.35
C ARG A 298 -6.43 11.78 -0.70
N ALA A 299 -7.76 11.73 -0.82
CA ALA A 299 -8.47 12.32 -1.95
C ALA A 299 -8.34 13.86 -2.04
N PRO A 300 -8.35 14.62 -0.93
CA PRO A 300 -8.14 16.07 -0.99
C PRO A 300 -6.69 16.48 -1.31
N LEU A 301 -5.71 15.67 -0.92
CA LEU A 301 -4.28 16.00 -1.06
C LEU A 301 -3.66 15.45 -2.33
N MET A 302 -4.13 14.33 -2.87
CA MET A 302 -3.53 13.62 -4.01
C MET A 302 -3.27 14.51 -5.23
N ALA A 303 -4.17 15.46 -5.51
CA ALA A 303 -3.98 16.39 -6.62
C ALA A 303 -2.83 17.40 -6.40
N MET A 304 -2.45 17.67 -5.15
CA MET A 304 -1.37 18.61 -4.80
C MET A 304 -0.09 17.89 -4.35
N GLU A 305 -0.22 16.64 -3.91
CA GLU A 305 0.79 15.84 -3.27
C GLU A 305 0.78 14.44 -3.88
N HIS A 306 1.38 14.29 -5.06
CA HIS A 306 1.40 13.04 -5.84
C HIS A 306 2.12 11.89 -5.13
N CYS A 307 2.93 12.19 -4.13
CA CYS A 307 3.64 11.19 -3.31
C CYS A 307 2.77 10.56 -2.21
N ILE A 308 1.55 11.04 -1.95
CA ILE A 308 0.74 10.52 -0.84
C ILE A 308 0.38 9.04 -1.00
N ALA A 309 0.02 8.62 -2.22
CA ALA A 309 -0.32 7.23 -2.50
C ALA A 309 0.89 6.28 -2.29
N PRO A 310 2.04 6.47 -2.97
CA PRO A 310 3.20 5.61 -2.77
C PRO A 310 3.77 5.69 -1.35
N PHE A 311 3.64 6.83 -0.66
CA PHE A 311 4.00 6.93 0.76
C PHE A 311 3.11 6.04 1.63
N LEU A 312 1.78 6.13 1.51
CA LEU A 312 0.87 5.30 2.30
C LEU A 312 1.04 3.82 2.01
N ASP A 313 1.26 3.45 0.74
CA ASP A 313 1.60 2.07 0.36
C ASP A 313 2.93 1.61 0.99
N SER A 314 3.90 2.52 1.19
CA SER A 314 5.18 2.19 1.86
C SER A 314 5.06 2.03 3.39
N CYS A 315 3.98 2.54 3.99
CA CYS A 315 3.74 2.42 5.43
C CYS A 315 3.17 1.06 5.82
N ASP A 316 2.49 0.38 4.89
CA ASP A 316 1.98 -0.98 5.04
C ASP A 316 3.15 -1.98 4.88
N ALA A 317 3.89 -2.23 5.96
CA ALA A 317 5.13 -2.99 5.92
C ALA A 317 4.90 -4.51 5.76
N ASN A 318 3.73 -4.99 6.19
CA ASN A 318 3.31 -6.38 6.11
C ASN A 318 2.36 -6.68 4.93
N ASP A 319 2.01 -5.67 4.12
CA ASP A 319 1.15 -5.74 2.93
C ASP A 319 -0.22 -6.36 3.23
N ASP A 320 -0.80 -5.99 4.38
CA ASP A 320 -2.13 -6.44 4.81
C ASP A 320 -3.25 -5.45 4.46
N HIS A 321 -2.91 -4.37 3.75
CA HIS A 321 -3.77 -3.27 3.32
C HIS A 321 -4.38 -2.46 4.47
N LYS A 322 -3.83 -2.60 5.68
CA LYS A 322 -4.14 -1.82 6.85
C LYS A 322 -2.85 -1.17 7.37
N ILE A 323 -3.01 -0.07 8.09
CA ILE A 323 -1.88 0.61 8.73
C ILE A 323 -2.14 0.62 10.22
N THR A 324 -1.25 -0.01 11.00
CA THR A 324 -1.28 0.05 12.46
C THR A 324 -0.73 1.39 12.98
N LEU A 325 -1.05 1.74 14.23
CA LEU A 325 -0.50 2.96 14.86
C LEU A 325 1.04 2.97 14.86
N LEU A 326 1.66 1.80 15.03
CA LEU A 326 3.10 1.65 15.03
C LEU A 326 3.69 1.90 13.63
N GLU A 327 3.09 1.33 12.59
CA GLU A 327 3.48 1.58 11.21
C GLU A 327 3.32 3.05 10.86
N TRP A 328 2.14 3.63 11.11
CA TRP A 328 1.86 5.05 10.88
C TRP A 328 2.89 5.97 11.55
N GLY A 329 3.16 5.76 12.84
CA GLY A 329 4.14 6.54 13.59
C GLY A 329 5.56 6.38 13.05
N ASN A 330 6.01 5.16 12.82
CA ASN A 330 7.34 4.90 12.25
C ASN A 330 7.49 5.51 10.86
N CYS A 331 6.45 5.42 10.03
CA CYS A 331 6.44 5.93 8.67
C CYS A 331 6.57 7.45 8.63
N LEU A 332 6.01 8.15 9.63
CA LEU A 332 6.14 9.59 9.82
C LEU A 332 7.41 10.02 10.57
N GLY A 333 8.28 9.05 10.91
CA GLY A 333 9.58 9.30 11.53
C GLY A 333 9.53 9.47 13.05
N LEU A 334 8.53 8.90 13.73
CA LEU A 334 8.50 8.82 15.18
C LEU A 334 9.35 7.66 15.69
N GLU A 335 9.94 7.84 16.88
CA GLU A 335 10.59 6.77 17.62
C GLU A 335 9.54 5.90 18.33
N GLN A 336 9.79 4.59 18.47
CA GLN A 336 8.84 3.67 19.13
C GLN A 336 8.46 4.08 20.56
N GLY A 337 9.35 4.76 21.29
CA GLY A 337 9.07 5.26 22.63
C GLY A 337 8.11 6.45 22.68
N GLU A 338 7.90 7.14 21.55
CA GLU A 338 7.01 8.29 21.42
C GLU A 338 5.58 7.86 21.06
N ILE A 339 5.43 6.70 20.43
CA ILE A 339 4.15 6.21 19.91
C ILE A 339 3.32 5.64 21.05
N GLN A 340 2.39 6.46 21.56
CA GLN A 340 1.47 6.08 22.64
C GLN A 340 0.05 5.97 22.10
N ASP A 341 -0.61 4.83 22.32
CA ASP A 341 -2.02 4.64 21.97
C ASP A 341 -2.90 5.50 22.88
N LYS A 342 -3.39 6.62 22.32
CA LYS A 342 -4.34 7.53 22.98
C LYS A 342 -5.75 7.45 22.37
N CYS A 343 -6.03 6.49 21.47
CA CYS A 343 -7.31 6.44 20.72
C CYS A 343 -8.51 6.20 21.64
N ASN A 344 -8.38 5.36 22.66
CA ASN A 344 -9.47 5.08 23.60
C ASN A 344 -10.00 6.32 24.32
N ALA A 345 -9.15 7.33 24.55
CA ALA A 345 -9.59 8.59 25.14
C ALA A 345 -10.40 9.40 24.12
N MET A 346 -9.93 9.48 22.87
CA MET A 346 -10.53 10.32 21.82
C MET A 346 -11.93 9.87 21.39
N HIS A 347 -12.22 8.57 21.35
CA HIS A 347 -13.55 8.07 20.95
C HIS A 347 -14.61 8.10 22.06
N ARG A 348 -14.23 8.45 23.29
CA ARG A 348 -15.17 8.57 24.43
C ARG A 348 -15.60 10.03 24.69
N GLY A 349 -15.14 10.97 23.87
CA GLY A 349 -15.34 12.41 24.00
C GLY A 349 -16.61 12.93 23.38
#